data_AF-A0A1C2AKP1-F1
#
_entry.id   AF-A0A1C2AKP1-F1
#
_cell.length_a   1.000
_cell.length_b   1.000
_cell.length_c   1.000
_cell.angle_alpha   90.00
_cell.angle_beta   90.00
_cell.angle_gamma   90.00
#
_symmetry.space_group_name_H-M   'P 1'
#
loop_
_entity.id
_entity.type
_entity.pdbx_description
1 polymer ?
#
loop_
_entity_poly.entity_id
_entity_poly.type
_entity_poly.pdbx_seq_one_letter_code
_entity_poly.pdbx_strand_id
1 'polypeptide(L)'
;MNLDIKLHKEDLPDQLVLSDNIAVDCEFMGLNVERDNLCLVQISTGKNDAHIVQLNRETYIAPNLLKILSDKNINKIFHYARADLLFIKKYLKIDVENVNCTKIMSKLARSYSDKHGLKDLVKEFIGTEISKNLQSSDFGGNLSEKQLQYCAKDVIYLHKIYESLKKILVRENRYNLYKDTIKFIKTRVNLDINSFNSDIWSH
;
A
#
# COMPACT_ATOMS: atom_id res chain seq x y z
N MET A 1 11.54 19.62 5.83
CA MET A 1 10.22 19.43 6.46
C MET A 1 10.31 18.22 7.37
N ASN A 2 9.94 18.37 8.65
CA ASN A 2 9.89 17.23 9.55
C ASN A 2 8.69 16.34 9.16
N LEU A 3 8.93 15.04 9.12
CA LEU A 3 7.92 14.02 8.87
C LEU A 3 7.15 13.76 10.17
N ASP A 4 5.83 13.96 10.16
CA ASP A 4 4.96 13.73 11.32
C ASP A 4 4.55 12.25 11.38
N ILE A 5 5.11 11.49 12.33
CA ILE A 5 4.85 10.06 12.47
C ILE A 5 4.05 9.81 13.75
N LYS A 6 2.89 9.17 13.60
CA LYS A 6 2.00 8.79 14.71
C LYS A 6 1.81 7.29 14.72
N LEU A 7 2.20 6.65 15.82
CA LEU A 7 1.91 5.24 16.09
C LEU A 7 0.59 5.14 16.86
N HIS A 8 -0.34 4.36 16.35
CA HIS A 8 -1.61 4.03 16.98
C HIS A 8 -1.63 2.55 17.33
N LYS A 9 -2.12 2.21 18.51
CA LYS A 9 -2.31 0.82 18.92
C LYS A 9 -3.73 0.39 18.57
N GLU A 10 -3.83 -0.76 17.93
CA GLU A 10 -5.07 -1.46 17.56
C GLU A 10 -5.90 -0.77 16.46
N ASP A 11 -6.18 0.53 16.56
CA ASP A 11 -7.01 1.26 15.59
C ASP A 11 -6.60 2.74 15.42
N LEU A 12 -7.20 3.43 14.45
CA LEU A 12 -7.14 4.88 14.31
C LEU A 12 -8.05 5.59 15.32
N PRO A 13 -7.75 6.84 15.71
CA PRO A 13 -8.63 7.64 16.58
C PRO A 13 -9.97 8.00 15.93
N ASP A 14 -11.07 8.02 16.70
CA ASP A 14 -12.45 8.26 16.22
C ASP A 14 -12.63 9.56 15.44
N GLN A 15 -11.88 10.61 15.78
CA GLN A 15 -12.01 11.96 15.20
C GLN A 15 -10.94 12.26 14.14
N LEU A 16 -10.23 11.23 13.67
CA LEU A 16 -9.21 11.43 12.65
C LEU A 16 -9.87 11.71 11.29
N VAL A 17 -9.75 12.96 10.84
CA VAL A 17 -10.16 13.35 9.48
C VAL A 17 -8.96 13.20 8.56
N LEU A 18 -9.03 12.20 7.68
CA LEU A 18 -8.06 12.01 6.60
C LEU A 18 -8.56 12.70 5.31
N SER A 19 -7.66 12.87 4.35
CA SER A 19 -8.03 13.27 2.99
C SER A 19 -8.89 12.21 2.31
N ASP A 20 -9.62 12.62 1.28
CA ASP A 20 -10.29 11.75 0.31
C ASP A 20 -9.31 10.96 -0.60
N ASN A 21 -8.01 11.15 -0.38
CA ASN A 21 -6.94 10.53 -1.12
C ASN A 21 -5.78 10.18 -0.18
N ILE A 22 -5.61 8.89 0.10
CA ILE A 22 -4.61 8.38 1.04
C ILE A 22 -3.65 7.41 0.36
N ALA A 23 -2.42 7.38 0.86
CA ALA A 23 -1.44 6.36 0.54
C ALA A 23 -1.47 5.29 1.63
N VAL A 24 -1.40 4.03 1.25
CA VAL A 24 -1.50 2.89 2.16
C VAL A 24 -0.43 1.86 1.81
N ASP A 25 0.19 1.29 2.84
CA ASP A 25 1.08 0.14 2.74
C ASP A 25 0.90 -0.73 4.01
N CYS A 26 1.38 -1.97 4.00
CA CYS A 26 1.24 -2.91 5.11
C CYS A 26 2.56 -3.61 5.43
N GLU A 27 2.77 -3.93 6.71
CA GLU A 27 3.87 -4.81 7.12
C GLU A 27 3.33 -6.14 7.65
N PHE A 28 4.05 -7.22 7.35
CA PHE A 28 3.69 -8.58 7.70
C PHE A 28 4.89 -9.31 8.33
N MET A 29 4.67 -10.47 8.94
CA MET A 29 5.76 -11.34 9.41
C MET A 29 6.54 -12.03 8.27
N GLY A 30 6.00 -11.99 7.06
CA GLY A 30 6.48 -12.70 5.88
C GLY A 30 5.42 -12.68 4.78
N LEU A 31 5.66 -13.41 3.68
CA LEU A 31 4.80 -13.34 2.48
C LEU A 31 3.84 -14.52 2.32
N ASN A 32 3.82 -15.48 3.25
CA ASN A 32 2.84 -16.57 3.23
C ASN A 32 1.60 -16.15 4.04
N VAL A 33 0.54 -15.74 3.35
CA VAL A 33 -0.71 -15.26 3.98
C VAL A 33 -1.38 -16.26 4.94
N GLU A 34 -1.11 -17.56 4.81
CA GLU A 34 -1.66 -18.58 5.72
C GLU A 34 -0.87 -18.72 7.03
N ARG A 35 0.39 -18.27 7.05
CA ARG A 35 1.31 -18.42 8.18
C ARG A 35 1.66 -17.07 8.82
N ASP A 36 1.86 -16.07 8.00
CA ASP A 36 2.49 -14.80 8.38
C ASP A 36 1.40 -13.76 8.65
N ASN A 37 1.38 -13.21 9.86
CA ASN A 37 0.34 -12.28 10.28
C ASN A 37 0.52 -10.88 9.68
N LEU A 38 -0.60 -10.19 9.45
CA LEU A 38 -0.63 -8.74 9.21
C LEU A 38 -0.28 -8.02 10.52
N CYS A 39 0.77 -7.20 10.51
CA CYS A 39 1.26 -6.53 11.71
C CYS A 39 0.84 -5.06 11.73
N LEU A 40 1.14 -4.34 10.64
CA LEU A 40 0.95 -2.90 10.57
C LEU A 40 0.16 -2.51 9.33
N VAL A 41 -0.61 -1.42 9.45
CA VAL A 41 -1.15 -0.67 8.31
C VAL A 41 -0.69 0.77 8.43
N GLN A 42 -0.02 1.28 7.40
CA GLN A 42 0.44 2.67 7.37
C GLN A 42 -0.44 3.49 6.44
N ILE A 43 -0.74 4.73 6.84
CA ILE A 43 -1.55 5.66 6.06
C ILE A 43 -0.88 7.02 6.02
N SER A 44 -0.79 7.64 4.84
CA SER A 44 -0.40 9.04 4.69
C SER A 44 -1.49 9.83 3.97
N THR A 45 -1.71 11.08 4.38
CA THR A 45 -2.59 12.03 3.64
C THR A 45 -1.86 12.76 2.52
N GLY A 46 -0.56 12.49 2.32
CA GLY A 46 0.29 13.18 1.36
C GLY A 46 0.78 14.54 1.84
N LYS A 47 0.58 14.88 3.12
CA LYS A 47 0.99 16.14 3.76
C LYS A 47 2.23 15.97 4.63
N ASN A 48 3.12 15.05 4.23
CA ASN A 48 4.34 14.70 4.96
C ASN A 48 4.05 14.16 6.38
N ASP A 49 3.01 13.34 6.46
CA ASP A 49 2.47 12.68 7.64
C ASP A 49 2.37 11.17 7.42
N ALA A 50 2.49 10.39 8.50
CA ALA A 50 2.25 8.95 8.50
C ALA A 50 1.57 8.50 9.79
N HIS A 51 0.42 7.87 9.65
CA HIS A 51 -0.33 7.18 10.70
C HIS A 51 -0.05 5.69 10.58
N ILE A 52 0.66 5.12 11.54
CA ILE A 52 1.02 3.71 11.58
C ILE A 52 0.13 3.03 12.61
N VAL A 53 -0.76 2.14 12.18
CA VAL A 53 -1.61 1.34 13.07
C VAL A 53 -0.91 0.02 13.32
N GLN A 54 -0.53 -0.24 14.57
CA GLN A 54 -0.05 -1.54 15.01
C GLN A 54 -1.23 -2.38 15.48
N LEU A 55 -1.60 -3.39 14.70
CA LEU A 55 -2.78 -4.20 14.91
C LEU A 55 -2.60 -5.18 16.07
N ASN A 56 -3.69 -5.41 16.80
CA ASN A 56 -3.78 -6.55 17.70
C ASN A 56 -3.97 -7.82 16.85
N ARG A 57 -2.95 -8.68 16.80
CA ARG A 57 -2.93 -9.86 15.92
C ARG A 57 -3.79 -11.03 16.41
N GLU A 58 -4.33 -10.94 17.62
CA GLU A 58 -5.27 -11.93 18.15
C GLU A 58 -6.71 -11.60 17.73
N THR A 59 -7.06 -10.30 17.69
CA THR A 59 -8.45 -9.86 17.52
C THR A 59 -8.71 -9.13 16.20
N TYR A 60 -7.74 -8.38 15.68
CA TYR A 60 -7.85 -7.52 14.49
C TYR A 60 -9.05 -6.54 14.53
N ILE A 61 -9.44 -6.09 15.73
CA ILE A 61 -10.53 -5.13 15.91
C ILE A 61 -10.00 -3.71 15.63
N ALA A 62 -10.38 -3.13 14.49
CA ALA A 62 -9.98 -1.79 14.08
C ALA A 62 -11.09 -1.05 13.29
N PRO A 63 -12.27 -0.81 13.87
CA PRO A 63 -13.43 -0.27 13.16
C PRO A 63 -13.18 1.03 12.37
N ASN A 64 -12.34 1.94 12.88
CA ASN A 64 -12.05 3.21 12.20
C ASN A 64 -11.17 2.99 10.96
N LEU A 65 -10.13 2.15 11.09
CA LEU A 65 -9.33 1.72 9.96
C LEU A 65 -10.17 1.01 8.90
N LEU A 66 -11.02 0.07 9.31
CA LEU A 66 -11.91 -0.69 8.41
C LEU A 66 -12.85 0.26 7.65
N LYS A 67 -13.44 1.23 8.34
CA LYS A 67 -14.30 2.25 7.72
C LYS A 67 -13.58 3.01 6.62
N ILE A 68 -12.34 3.45 6.85
CA ILE A 68 -11.55 4.18 5.86
C ILE A 68 -11.18 3.28 4.67
N LEU A 69 -10.73 2.05 4.93
CA LEU A 69 -10.32 1.11 3.88
C LEU A 69 -11.49 0.69 2.98
N SER A 70 -12.70 0.53 3.52
CA SER A 70 -13.90 0.15 2.76
C SER A 70 -14.68 1.35 2.18
N ASP A 71 -14.30 2.60 2.46
CA ASP A 71 -15.01 3.77 1.91
C ASP A 71 -14.66 4.00 0.43
N LYS A 72 -15.60 3.76 -0.47
CA LYS A 72 -15.45 3.99 -1.92
C LYS A 72 -15.12 5.44 -2.30
N ASN A 73 -15.43 6.42 -1.45
CA ASN A 73 -15.18 7.84 -1.73
C ASN A 73 -13.73 8.23 -1.42
N ILE A 74 -13.00 7.40 -0.65
CA ILE A 74 -11.60 7.62 -0.35
C ILE A 74 -10.78 6.81 -1.34
N ASN A 75 -9.91 7.47 -2.10
CA ASN A 75 -8.92 6.83 -2.97
C ASN A 75 -7.75 6.28 -2.15
N LYS A 76 -7.37 5.02 -2.37
CA LYS A 76 -6.23 4.37 -1.70
C LYS A 76 -5.13 4.07 -2.71
N ILE A 77 -3.97 4.70 -2.52
CA ILE A 77 -2.80 4.50 -3.36
C ILE A 77 -1.84 3.53 -2.67
N PHE A 78 -1.60 2.38 -3.28
CA PHE A 78 -0.63 1.39 -2.83
C PHE A 78 0.56 1.31 -3.81
N HIS A 79 1.65 0.69 -3.36
CA HIS A 79 2.69 0.18 -4.25
C HIS A 79 2.73 -1.35 -4.20
N TYR A 80 2.28 -2.00 -5.27
CA TYR A 80 2.06 -3.46 -5.32
C TYR A 80 0.89 -3.96 -4.46
N ALA A 81 -0.25 -3.27 -4.56
CA ALA A 81 -1.49 -3.54 -3.81
C ALA A 81 -1.91 -5.02 -3.68
N ARG A 82 -1.55 -5.90 -4.64
CA ARG A 82 -1.94 -7.32 -4.62
C ARG A 82 -1.62 -7.99 -3.28
N ALA A 83 -0.44 -7.75 -2.71
CA ALA A 83 -0.04 -8.36 -1.45
C ALA A 83 -0.81 -7.75 -0.26
N ASP A 84 -0.84 -6.43 -0.15
CA ASP A 84 -1.53 -5.72 0.94
C ASP A 84 -3.00 -6.09 1.02
N LEU A 85 -3.69 -6.07 -0.13
CA LEU A 85 -5.09 -6.41 -0.23
C LEU A 85 -5.38 -7.87 0.14
N LEU A 86 -4.47 -8.78 -0.18
CA LEU A 86 -4.59 -10.20 0.20
C LEU A 86 -4.54 -10.36 1.72
N PHE A 87 -3.59 -9.72 2.39
CA PHE A 87 -3.46 -9.76 3.85
C PHE A 87 -4.60 -9.02 4.54
N ILE A 88 -4.98 -7.82 4.07
CA ILE A 88 -6.14 -7.08 4.58
C ILE A 88 -7.40 -7.95 4.49
N LYS A 89 -7.64 -8.60 3.36
CA LYS A 89 -8.80 -9.48 3.18
C LYS A 89 -8.76 -10.69 4.11
N LYS A 90 -7.60 -11.32 4.27
CA LYS A 90 -7.42 -12.48 5.16
C LYS A 90 -7.66 -12.11 6.62
N TYR A 91 -7.08 -11.01 7.10
CA TYR A 91 -6.98 -10.71 8.53
C TYR A 91 -8.05 -9.72 9.00
N LEU A 92 -8.29 -8.65 8.26
CA LEU A 92 -9.30 -7.63 8.59
C LEU A 92 -10.71 -7.96 8.05
N LYS A 93 -10.83 -9.02 7.24
CA LYS A 93 -12.12 -9.55 6.72
C LYS A 93 -12.95 -8.55 5.92
N ILE A 94 -12.28 -7.60 5.25
CA ILE A 94 -12.91 -6.61 4.39
C ILE A 94 -12.31 -6.63 2.98
N ASP A 95 -13.05 -6.08 2.02
CA ASP A 95 -12.48 -5.63 0.76
C ASP A 95 -12.14 -4.14 0.86
N VAL A 96 -10.96 -3.76 0.37
CA VAL A 96 -10.57 -2.35 0.22
C VAL A 96 -11.20 -1.81 -1.06
N GLU A 97 -11.86 -0.66 -0.96
CA GLU A 97 -12.54 -0.02 -2.09
C GLU A 97 -11.71 1.11 -2.69
N ASN A 98 -11.95 1.47 -3.96
CA ASN A 98 -11.28 2.57 -4.67
C ASN A 98 -9.74 2.53 -4.60
N VAL A 99 -9.17 1.42 -5.10
CA VAL A 99 -7.74 1.12 -5.08
C VAL A 99 -7.03 1.64 -6.33
N ASN A 100 -5.86 2.24 -6.13
CA ASN A 100 -4.87 2.53 -7.16
C ASN A 100 -3.52 1.87 -6.82
N CYS A 101 -2.77 1.46 -7.85
CA CYS A 101 -1.51 0.72 -7.66
C CYS A 101 -0.39 1.30 -8.53
N THR A 102 0.56 1.97 -7.88
CA THR A 102 1.69 2.63 -8.55
C THR A 102 2.63 1.64 -9.25
N LYS A 103 2.72 0.38 -8.80
CA LYS A 103 3.54 -0.63 -9.48
C LYS A 103 2.95 -1.06 -10.82
N ILE A 104 1.61 -1.19 -10.91
CA ILE A 104 0.92 -1.46 -12.18
C ILE A 104 1.08 -0.25 -13.11
N MET A 105 0.85 0.96 -12.60
CA MET A 105 1.06 2.19 -13.38
C MET A 105 2.49 2.28 -13.90
N SER A 106 3.48 1.98 -13.06
CA SER A 106 4.90 2.01 -13.42
C SER A 106 5.23 1.03 -14.54
N LYS A 107 4.72 -0.21 -14.49
CA LYS A 107 4.89 -1.19 -15.57
C LYS A 107 4.32 -0.73 -16.91
N LEU A 108 3.18 -0.04 -16.90
CA LEU A 108 2.53 0.47 -18.11
C LEU A 108 3.17 1.78 -18.63
N ALA A 109 3.65 2.62 -17.72
CA ALA A 109 4.19 3.95 -18.01
C ALA A 109 5.67 3.91 -18.40
N ARG A 110 6.48 3.16 -17.66
CA ARG A 110 7.95 3.19 -17.73
C ARG A 110 8.48 2.00 -18.52
N SER A 111 8.03 1.85 -19.76
CA SER A 111 8.46 0.75 -20.64
C SER A 111 9.95 0.78 -21.03
N TYR A 112 10.69 1.80 -20.60
CA TYR A 112 12.14 1.94 -20.75
C TYR A 112 12.93 1.37 -19.57
N SER A 113 12.28 0.81 -18.54
CA SER A 113 12.93 0.30 -17.35
C SER A 113 12.22 -0.92 -16.79
N ASP A 114 12.97 -1.96 -16.44
CA ASP A 114 12.43 -3.13 -15.72
C ASP A 114 12.36 -2.93 -14.20
N LYS A 115 12.84 -1.78 -13.70
CA LYS A 115 12.92 -1.47 -12.27
C LYS A 115 11.66 -0.78 -11.79
N HIS A 116 10.71 -1.55 -11.27
CA HIS A 116 9.41 -1.03 -10.81
C HIS A 116 9.19 -1.12 -9.30
N GLY A 117 10.26 -1.30 -8.50
CA GLY A 117 10.15 -1.29 -7.04
C GLY A 117 10.01 0.13 -6.50
N LEU A 118 9.43 0.27 -5.30
CA LEU A 118 9.19 1.57 -4.67
C LEU A 118 10.47 2.42 -4.56
N LYS A 119 11.57 1.82 -4.10
CA LYS A 119 12.88 2.48 -4.03
C LYS A 119 13.30 3.12 -5.36
N ASP A 120 13.10 2.41 -6.47
CA ASP A 120 13.48 2.92 -7.80
C ASP A 120 12.57 4.08 -8.23
N LEU A 121 11.28 4.01 -7.91
CA LEU A 121 10.33 5.09 -8.20
C LEU A 121 10.57 6.33 -7.34
N VAL A 122 10.91 6.15 -6.05
CA VAL A 122 11.27 7.28 -5.18
C VAL A 122 12.54 7.95 -5.70
N LYS A 123 13.55 7.17 -6.11
CA LYS A 123 14.77 7.73 -6.70
C LYS A 123 14.48 8.51 -7.98
N GLU A 124 13.69 7.97 -8.90
CA GLU A 124 13.40 8.60 -10.19
C GLU A 124 12.50 9.83 -10.07
N PHE A 125 11.40 9.74 -9.32
CA PHE A 125 10.39 10.81 -9.29
C PHE A 125 10.58 11.83 -8.18
N ILE A 126 11.28 11.45 -7.10
CA ILE A 126 11.49 12.32 -5.93
C ILE A 126 12.97 12.75 -5.83
N GLY A 127 13.89 12.05 -6.50
CA GLY A 127 15.33 12.33 -6.38
C GLY A 127 15.92 11.93 -5.01
N THR A 128 15.20 11.11 -4.24
CA THR A 128 15.61 10.69 -2.90
C THR A 128 15.93 9.20 -2.89
N GLU A 129 16.96 8.80 -2.13
CA GLU A 129 17.24 7.39 -1.88
C GLU A 129 16.59 6.92 -0.57
N ILE A 130 15.88 5.79 -0.64
CA ILE A 130 15.35 5.10 0.53
C ILE A 130 16.07 3.77 0.72
N SER A 131 16.29 3.40 1.98
CA SER A 131 16.93 2.14 2.37
C SER A 131 15.90 1.02 2.44
N LYS A 132 16.32 -0.20 2.05
CA LYS A 132 15.52 -1.43 2.20
C LYS A 132 15.95 -2.27 3.41
N ASN A 133 16.88 -1.78 4.22
CA ASN A 133 17.51 -2.60 5.26
C ASN A 133 16.52 -3.09 6.33
N LEU A 134 15.38 -2.42 6.49
CA LEU A 134 14.36 -2.77 7.47
C LEU A 134 13.17 -3.54 6.89
N GLN A 135 13.17 -3.80 5.58
CA GLN A 135 12.13 -4.61 4.93
C GLN A 135 12.04 -6.01 5.55
N SER A 136 13.18 -6.58 5.95
CA SER A 136 13.26 -7.88 6.63
C SER A 136 13.49 -7.69 8.13
N SER A 137 12.58 -6.99 8.81
CA SER A 137 12.62 -6.78 10.26
C SER A 137 11.44 -7.43 10.99
N ASP A 138 11.55 -7.63 12.30
CA ASP A 138 10.43 -8.11 13.11
C ASP A 138 9.45 -6.97 13.38
N PHE A 139 8.39 -6.88 12.56
CA PHE A 139 7.28 -5.94 12.74
C PHE A 139 6.21 -6.45 13.71
N GLY A 140 6.32 -7.70 14.21
CA GLY A 140 5.39 -8.27 15.17
C GLY A 140 5.70 -7.87 16.62
N GLY A 141 6.90 -7.37 16.89
CA GLY A 141 7.37 -6.95 18.21
C GLY A 141 7.19 -5.45 18.52
N ASN A 142 8.02 -4.97 19.44
CA ASN A 142 8.11 -3.55 19.75
C ASN A 142 8.83 -2.81 18.61
N LEU A 143 8.17 -1.81 18.04
CA LEU A 143 8.70 -1.04 16.93
C LEU A 143 9.78 -0.06 17.40
N SER A 144 10.93 -0.13 16.76
CA SER A 144 11.98 0.88 16.89
C SER A 144 11.64 2.16 16.12
N GLU A 145 12.23 3.29 16.50
CA GLU A 145 12.09 4.54 15.76
C GLU A 145 12.52 4.39 14.28
N LYS A 146 13.56 3.59 14.01
CA LYS A 146 14.02 3.32 12.65
C LYS A 146 12.98 2.57 11.82
N GLN A 147 12.26 1.61 12.40
CA GLN A 147 11.14 0.91 11.75
C GLN A 147 9.99 1.87 11.46
N LEU A 148 9.63 2.74 12.41
CA LEU A 148 8.59 3.76 12.19
C LEU A 148 8.96 4.71 11.04
N GLN A 149 10.22 5.14 10.98
CA GLN A 149 10.74 5.97 9.88
C GLN A 149 10.75 5.24 8.53
N TYR A 150 11.03 3.94 8.52
CA TYR A 150 10.95 3.10 7.33
C TYR A 150 9.50 3.00 6.82
N CYS A 151 8.58 2.56 7.69
CA CYS A 151 7.16 2.44 7.40
C CYS A 151 6.53 3.76 6.90
N ALA A 152 6.91 4.90 7.49
CA ALA A 152 6.43 6.19 7.03
C ALA A 152 6.94 6.54 5.61
N LYS A 153 8.19 6.18 5.28
CA LYS A 153 8.79 6.45 3.96
C LYS A 153 8.14 5.63 2.85
N ASP A 154 7.54 4.50 3.15
CA ASP A 154 6.87 3.66 2.15
C ASP A 154 5.53 4.26 1.66
N VAL A 155 4.91 5.15 2.45
CA VAL A 155 3.64 5.80 2.08
C VAL A 155 3.76 7.27 1.66
N ILE A 156 4.67 8.07 2.26
CA ILE A 156 4.66 9.54 2.09
C ILE A 156 4.96 10.02 0.66
N TYR A 157 5.60 9.19 -0.16
CA TYR A 157 5.96 9.54 -1.53
C TYR A 157 4.94 9.08 -2.57
N LEU A 158 3.97 8.24 -2.18
CA LEU A 158 3.09 7.57 -3.13
C LEU A 158 2.18 8.53 -3.89
N HIS A 159 1.69 9.61 -3.28
CA HIS A 159 0.90 10.63 -3.99
C HIS A 159 1.68 11.28 -5.14
N LYS A 160 2.94 11.67 -4.88
CA LYS A 160 3.80 12.30 -5.91
C LYS A 160 4.18 11.32 -7.03
N ILE A 161 4.46 10.06 -6.67
CA ILE A 161 4.74 8.99 -7.62
C ILE A 161 3.50 8.73 -8.48
N TYR A 162 2.32 8.62 -7.86
CA TYR A 162 1.04 8.42 -8.56
C TYR A 162 0.79 9.51 -9.60
N GLU A 163 0.88 10.79 -9.21
CA GLU A 163 0.67 11.91 -10.13
C GLU A 163 1.68 11.93 -11.29
N SER A 164 2.95 11.62 -11.00
CA SER A 164 3.99 11.54 -12.03
C SER A 164 3.73 10.41 -13.03
N LEU A 165 3.38 9.23 -12.54
CA LEU A 165 3.03 8.09 -13.39
C LEU A 165 1.75 8.32 -14.20
N LYS A 166 0.75 8.97 -13.60
CA LYS A 166 -0.49 9.34 -14.29
C LYS A 166 -0.20 10.26 -15.49
N LYS A 167 0.65 11.27 -15.32
CA LYS A 167 1.06 12.16 -16.42
C LYS A 167 1.69 11.39 -17.58
N ILE A 168 2.56 10.43 -17.28
CA ILE A 168 3.18 9.57 -18.31
C ILE A 168 2.11 8.70 -19.00
N LEU A 169 1.24 8.03 -18.24
CA LEU A 169 0.18 7.20 -18.82
C LEU A 169 -0.76 7.98 -19.72
N VAL A 170 -1.07 9.23 -19.38
CA VAL A 170 -1.89 10.12 -20.22
C VAL A 170 -1.13 10.49 -21.49
N ARG A 171 0.13 10.93 -21.37
CA ARG A 171 1.00 11.26 -22.52
C ARG A 171 1.12 10.10 -23.50
N GLU A 172 1.28 8.87 -22.99
CA GLU A 172 1.43 7.65 -23.79
C GLU A 172 0.09 7.02 -24.23
N ASN A 173 -1.06 7.65 -23.94
CA ASN A 173 -2.40 7.12 -24.23
C ASN A 173 -2.71 5.75 -23.59
N ARG A 174 -2.11 5.44 -22.45
CA ARG A 174 -2.26 4.16 -21.71
C ARG A 174 -3.10 4.27 -20.44
N TYR A 175 -3.60 5.45 -20.10
CA TYR A 175 -4.36 5.64 -18.86
C TYR A 175 -5.69 4.88 -18.83
N ASN A 176 -6.38 4.75 -19.98
CA ASN A 176 -7.60 3.92 -20.05
C ASN A 176 -7.28 2.43 -19.83
N LEU A 177 -6.20 1.92 -20.43
CA LEU A 177 -5.73 0.55 -20.18
C LEU A 177 -5.42 0.32 -18.70
N TYR A 178 -4.78 1.28 -18.02
CA TYR A 178 -4.57 1.21 -16.57
C TYR A 178 -5.89 1.14 -15.79
N LYS A 179 -6.88 2.01 -16.11
CA LYS A 179 -8.19 2.03 -15.46
C LYS A 179 -8.91 0.69 -15.62
N ASP A 180 -8.80 0.04 -16.77
CA ASP A 180 -9.40 -1.28 -16.98
C ASP A 180 -8.63 -2.38 -16.25
N THR A 181 -7.30 -2.31 -16.23
CA THR A 181 -6.44 -3.26 -15.51
C THR A 181 -6.71 -3.24 -14.00
N ILE A 182 -6.78 -2.04 -13.39
CA ILE A 182 -6.90 -1.93 -11.93
C ILE A 182 -8.26 -2.42 -11.42
N LYS A 183 -9.33 -2.39 -12.24
CA LYS A 183 -10.63 -2.99 -11.88
C LYS A 183 -10.52 -4.48 -11.53
N PHE A 184 -9.55 -5.18 -12.11
CA PHE A 184 -9.35 -6.61 -11.88
C PHE A 184 -8.59 -6.92 -10.57
N ILE A 185 -8.01 -5.92 -9.89
CA ILE A 185 -7.14 -6.19 -8.73
C ILE A 185 -7.84 -6.99 -7.62
N LYS A 186 -9.12 -6.71 -7.38
CA LYS A 186 -9.94 -7.46 -6.42
C LYS A 186 -10.09 -8.93 -6.82
N THR A 187 -10.36 -9.19 -8.09
CA THR A 187 -10.42 -10.56 -8.62
C THR A 187 -9.07 -11.25 -8.54
N ARG A 188 -7.98 -10.54 -8.85
CA ARG A 188 -6.61 -11.06 -8.71
C ARG A 188 -6.32 -11.52 -7.29
N VAL A 189 -6.74 -10.75 -6.29
CA VAL A 189 -6.63 -11.12 -4.86
C VAL A 189 -7.50 -12.33 -4.52
N ASN A 190 -8.73 -12.40 -5.03
CA ASN A 190 -9.60 -13.57 -4.82
C ASN A 190 -9.00 -14.85 -5.42
N LEU A 191 -8.36 -14.76 -6.58
CA LEU A 191 -7.65 -15.88 -7.18
C LEU A 191 -6.49 -16.35 -6.28
N ASP A 192 -5.74 -15.42 -5.68
CA ASP A 192 -4.64 -15.75 -4.77
C ASP A 192 -5.14 -16.48 -3.50
N ILE A 193 -6.25 -16.02 -2.92
CA ILE A 193 -6.90 -16.69 -1.78
C ILE A 193 -7.26 -18.14 -2.12
N ASN A 194 -7.67 -18.38 -3.37
CA ASN A 194 -8.03 -19.71 -3.86
C ASN A 194 -6.83 -20.45 -4.47
N SER A 195 -5.59 -20.04 -4.15
CA SER A 195 -4.33 -20.65 -4.58
C SER A 195 -4.05 -20.64 -6.09
N PHE A 196 -4.79 -19.85 -6.88
CA PHE A 196 -4.56 -19.68 -8.31
C PHE A 196 -3.48 -18.62 -8.57
N ASN A 197 -2.27 -18.77 -8.02
CA ASN A 197 -1.28 -17.69 -7.93
C ASN A 197 -0.61 -17.30 -9.26
N SER A 198 -0.67 -18.17 -10.27
CA SER A 198 -0.16 -17.94 -11.62
C SER A 198 -1.04 -16.98 -12.42
N ASP A 199 -0.56 -16.62 -13.60
CA ASP A 199 -1.41 -15.98 -14.61
C ASP A 199 -2.49 -16.97 -15.03
N ILE A 200 -3.76 -16.70 -14.70
CA ILE A 200 -4.87 -17.62 -14.99
C ILE A 200 -5.22 -17.64 -16.49
N TRP A 201 -4.67 -16.70 -17.26
CA TRP A 201 -4.83 -16.63 -18.69
C TRP A 201 -3.65 -17.23 -19.47
N SER A 202 -2.57 -17.65 -18.77
CA SER A 202 -1.47 -18.35 -19.43
C SER A 202 -1.82 -19.82 -19.71
N HIS A 203 -1.18 -20.39 -20.73
CA HIS A 203 -1.16 -21.84 -20.95
C HIS A 203 -0.38 -22.58 -19.86
#